data_AF-A0A966FUM1-F1
#
_entry.id   AF-A0A966FUM1-F1
#
_cell.length_a   1.000
_cell.length_b   1.000
_cell.length_c   1.000
_cell.angle_alpha   90.00
_cell.angle_beta   90.00
_cell.angle_gamma   90.00
#
_symmetry.space_group_name_H-M   'P 1'
#
loop_
_entity.id
_entity.type
_entity.pdbx_description
1 polymer ?
#
loop_
_entity_poly.entity_id
_entity_poly.type
_entity_poly.pdbx_seq_one_letter_code
_entity_poly.pdbx_strand_id
1 'polypeptide(L)'
;LGGQTGIDLLGEAVAAYRQALEVRTRDDRPVRWATTQNNLGNALQTQGERLGGQAGTDLLGEAVAAYRQALEVRTRDNLPFEWSATQNNLGIALKNQGERLGGQEGIDLLGEAVAAFRQALEVYARDDLPVDWAMTQNNLGTALKNQGVRLGGQEGIDLLGEAVAAYWKALEVYTRDDLPVAWALTKGNMGVAFESMADLTEDRRCRWLGDARTEMLASLEVLTADALSQYYSMATGILSRIEAKIAEHCSDK
;
A
#
# COMPACT_ATOMS: atom_id res chain seq x y z
N LEU A 1 -14.72 -9.28 14.46
CA LEU A 1 -13.93 -10.51 14.74
C LEU A 1 -12.46 -10.13 14.83
N GLY A 2 -12.02 -9.65 16.00
CA GLY A 2 -10.64 -9.24 16.26
C GLY A 2 -9.98 -10.18 17.28
N GLY A 3 -8.66 -10.36 17.18
CA GLY A 3 -7.86 -11.22 18.07
C GLY A 3 -7.61 -12.63 17.53
N GLN A 4 -7.18 -13.53 18.43
CA GLN A 4 -6.75 -14.90 18.12
C GLN A 4 -7.78 -15.71 17.32
N THR A 5 -9.07 -15.61 17.67
CA THR A 5 -10.15 -16.30 16.95
C THR A 5 -10.20 -15.93 15.46
N GLY A 6 -9.87 -14.68 15.12
CA GLY A 6 -9.79 -14.26 13.72
C GLY A 6 -8.59 -14.87 12.99
N ILE A 7 -7.47 -15.06 13.68
CA ILE A 7 -6.26 -15.71 13.15
C ILE A 7 -6.52 -17.21 12.95
N ASP A 8 -7.23 -17.86 13.87
CA ASP A 8 -7.58 -19.28 13.80
C ASP A 8 -8.52 -19.55 12.62
N LEU A 9 -9.57 -18.73 12.45
CA LEU A 9 -10.49 -18.83 11.30
C LEU A 9 -9.78 -18.60 9.95
N LEU A 10 -8.78 -17.71 9.91
CA LEU A 10 -7.94 -17.55 8.72
C LEU A 10 -7.09 -18.79 8.46
N GLY A 11 -6.57 -19.43 9.51
CA GLY A 11 -5.85 -20.71 9.40
C GLY A 11 -6.71 -21.84 8.85
N GLU A 12 -7.97 -21.93 9.29
CA GLU A 12 -8.95 -22.88 8.74
C GLU A 12 -9.24 -22.60 7.26
N ALA A 13 -9.40 -21.33 6.88
CA ALA A 13 -9.59 -20.94 5.47
C ALA A 13 -8.37 -21.32 4.61
N VAL A 14 -7.15 -21.07 5.10
CA VAL A 14 -5.90 -21.48 4.43
C VAL A 14 -5.87 -23.00 4.23
N ALA A 15 -6.20 -23.77 5.26
CA ALA A 15 -6.25 -25.23 5.17
C ALA A 15 -7.28 -25.71 4.14
N ALA A 16 -8.48 -25.13 4.15
CA ALA A 16 -9.54 -25.48 3.20
C ALA A 16 -9.16 -25.15 1.74
N TYR A 17 -8.51 -24.00 1.50
CA TYR A 17 -8.03 -23.68 0.16
C TYR A 17 -6.92 -24.61 -0.31
N ARG A 18 -5.96 -24.98 0.57
CA ARG A 18 -4.93 -25.97 0.24
C ARG A 18 -5.54 -27.32 -0.13
N GLN A 19 -6.52 -27.82 0.62
CA GLN A 19 -7.27 -29.05 0.28
C GLN A 19 -8.01 -28.92 -1.06
N ALA A 20 -8.64 -27.77 -1.33
CA ALA A 20 -9.30 -27.55 -2.61
C ALA A 20 -8.32 -27.59 -3.81
N LEU A 21 -7.07 -27.17 -3.61
CA LEU A 21 -6.00 -27.21 -4.62
C LEU A 21 -5.45 -28.62 -4.87
N GLU A 22 -5.69 -29.59 -3.99
CA GLU A 22 -5.37 -31.00 -4.26
C GLU A 22 -6.28 -31.61 -5.34
N VAL A 23 -7.53 -31.13 -5.43
CA VAL A 23 -8.53 -31.64 -6.37
C VAL A 23 -8.68 -30.74 -7.59
N ARG A 24 -8.57 -29.41 -7.41
CA ARG A 24 -8.55 -28.44 -8.51
C ARG A 24 -7.11 -28.26 -8.92
N THR A 25 -6.68 -28.85 -10.02
CA THR A 25 -5.33 -28.65 -10.56
C THR A 25 -5.34 -27.60 -11.67
N ARG A 26 -4.15 -27.08 -12.01
CA ARG A 26 -3.98 -26.16 -13.14
C ARG A 26 -4.44 -26.79 -14.46
N ASP A 27 -4.20 -28.09 -14.64
CA ASP A 27 -4.52 -28.80 -15.90
C ASP A 27 -6.01 -29.14 -16.05
N ASP A 28 -6.69 -29.54 -14.97
CA ASP A 28 -8.10 -29.94 -15.02
C ASP A 28 -9.04 -28.74 -15.00
N ARG A 29 -8.78 -27.76 -14.13
CA ARG A 29 -9.65 -26.57 -13.95
C ARG A 29 -8.83 -25.29 -13.77
N PRO A 30 -8.12 -24.82 -14.80
CA PRO A 30 -7.15 -23.73 -14.68
C PRO A 30 -7.72 -22.47 -14.02
N VAL A 31 -8.88 -21.99 -14.48
CA VAL A 31 -9.50 -20.77 -13.95
C VAL A 31 -9.95 -20.93 -12.48
N ARG A 32 -10.51 -22.10 -12.12
CA ARG A 32 -10.91 -22.37 -10.73
C ARG A 32 -9.71 -22.57 -9.82
N TRP A 33 -8.65 -23.21 -10.31
CA TRP A 33 -7.37 -23.33 -9.60
C TRP A 33 -6.78 -21.96 -9.33
N ALA A 34 -6.67 -21.09 -10.35
CA ALA A 34 -6.14 -19.74 -10.20
C ALA A 34 -6.98 -18.87 -9.25
N THR A 35 -8.30 -19.02 -9.28
CA THR A 35 -9.20 -18.35 -8.33
C THR A 35 -8.99 -18.85 -6.90
N THR A 36 -8.78 -20.16 -6.73
CA THR A 36 -8.49 -20.74 -5.42
C THR A 36 -7.12 -20.28 -4.91
N GLN A 37 -6.10 -20.18 -5.78
CA GLN A 37 -4.79 -19.63 -5.45
C GLN A 37 -4.87 -18.16 -5.01
N ASN A 38 -5.61 -17.32 -5.73
CA ASN A 38 -5.80 -15.93 -5.33
C ASN A 38 -6.49 -15.82 -3.96
N ASN A 39 -7.50 -16.65 -3.69
CA ASN A 39 -8.20 -16.62 -2.41
C ASN A 39 -7.34 -17.16 -1.26
N LEU A 40 -6.49 -18.15 -1.53
CA LEU A 40 -5.44 -18.59 -0.60
C LEU A 40 -4.49 -17.44 -0.28
N GLY A 41 -4.02 -16.71 -1.30
CA GLY A 41 -3.21 -15.50 -1.14
C GLY A 41 -3.87 -14.45 -0.23
N ASN A 42 -5.15 -14.14 -0.45
CA ASN A 42 -5.90 -13.19 0.39
C ASN A 42 -5.95 -13.64 1.87
N ALA A 43 -6.20 -14.93 2.12
CA ALA A 43 -6.27 -15.47 3.47
C ALA A 43 -4.91 -15.44 4.17
N LEU A 44 -3.85 -15.89 3.49
CA LEU A 44 -2.47 -15.84 3.98
C LEU A 44 -2.02 -14.42 4.28
N GLN A 45 -2.29 -13.48 3.37
CA GLN A 45 -1.95 -12.07 3.54
C GLN A 45 -2.62 -11.49 4.79
N THR A 46 -3.94 -11.67 4.92
CA THR A 46 -4.70 -11.16 6.07
C THR A 46 -4.21 -11.79 7.38
N GLN A 47 -3.85 -13.08 7.36
CA GLN A 47 -3.31 -13.77 8.53
C GLN A 47 -1.94 -13.24 8.91
N GLY A 48 -1.05 -13.08 7.93
CA GLY A 48 0.30 -12.54 8.12
C GLY A 48 0.28 -11.10 8.64
N GLU A 49 -0.63 -10.27 8.12
CA GLU A 49 -0.88 -8.90 8.60
C GLU A 49 -1.22 -8.86 10.08
N ARG A 50 -2.12 -9.75 10.53
CA ARG A 50 -2.58 -9.82 11.93
C ARG A 50 -1.58 -10.45 12.89
N LEU A 51 -0.83 -11.46 12.44
CA LEU A 51 0.10 -12.21 13.29
C LEU A 51 1.36 -11.40 13.61
N GLY A 52 1.89 -10.66 12.64
CA GLY A 52 3.15 -9.93 12.77
C GLY A 52 4.37 -10.85 12.99
N GLY A 53 5.51 -10.26 13.32
CA GLY A 53 6.77 -10.99 13.54
C GLY A 53 7.24 -11.80 12.33
N GLN A 54 8.20 -12.71 12.54
CA GLN A 54 8.74 -13.55 11.46
C GLN A 54 7.67 -14.45 10.84
N ALA A 55 6.84 -15.10 11.66
CA ALA A 55 5.77 -15.97 11.17
C ALA A 55 4.78 -15.22 10.27
N GLY A 56 4.44 -13.97 10.62
CA GLY A 56 3.60 -13.14 9.77
C GLY A 56 4.29 -12.71 8.47
N THR A 57 5.60 -12.49 8.49
CA THR A 57 6.40 -12.22 7.28
C THR A 57 6.47 -13.43 6.36
N ASP A 58 6.63 -14.64 6.91
CA ASP A 58 6.65 -15.89 6.14
C ASP A 58 5.31 -16.11 5.44
N LEU A 59 4.19 -15.88 6.14
CA LEU A 59 2.83 -15.95 5.57
C LEU A 59 2.63 -14.95 4.41
N LEU A 60 3.22 -13.74 4.49
CA LEU A 60 3.18 -12.80 3.38
C LEU A 60 3.96 -13.32 2.17
N GLY A 61 5.11 -13.96 2.39
CA GLY A 61 5.85 -14.63 1.32
C GLY A 61 5.07 -15.77 0.66
N GLU A 62 4.33 -16.56 1.45
CA GLU A 62 3.41 -17.56 0.92
C GLU A 62 2.25 -16.95 0.11
N ALA A 63 1.71 -15.81 0.56
CA ALA A 63 0.68 -15.09 -0.18
C ALA A 63 1.20 -14.61 -1.55
N VAL A 64 2.41 -14.04 -1.59
CA VAL A 64 3.11 -13.65 -2.82
C VAL A 64 3.24 -14.83 -3.77
N ALA A 65 3.65 -16.01 -3.27
CA ALA A 65 3.75 -17.22 -4.08
C ALA A 65 2.38 -17.64 -4.65
N ALA A 66 1.32 -17.62 -3.84
CA ALA A 66 -0.03 -17.97 -4.29
C ALA A 66 -0.59 -17.01 -5.35
N TYR A 67 -0.38 -15.69 -5.21
CA TYR A 67 -0.78 -14.74 -6.25
C TYR A 67 0.00 -14.93 -7.56
N ARG A 68 1.32 -15.16 -7.49
CA ARG A 68 2.14 -15.47 -8.67
C ARG A 68 1.63 -16.73 -9.39
N GLN A 69 1.27 -17.78 -8.64
CA GLN A 69 0.62 -18.97 -9.20
C GLN A 69 -0.70 -18.64 -9.91
N ALA A 70 -1.57 -17.82 -9.30
CA ALA A 70 -2.81 -17.40 -9.94
C ALA A 70 -2.58 -16.62 -11.26
N LEU A 71 -1.52 -15.82 -11.33
CA LEU A 71 -1.12 -15.04 -12.52
C LEU A 71 -0.55 -15.91 -13.66
N GLU A 72 -0.24 -17.19 -13.43
CA GLU A 72 0.12 -18.13 -14.51
C GLU A 72 -1.07 -18.53 -15.40
N VAL A 73 -2.30 -18.21 -14.97
CA VAL A 73 -3.55 -18.51 -15.69
C VAL A 73 -4.36 -17.25 -15.91
N ARG A 74 -4.46 -16.38 -14.89
CA ARG A 74 -5.04 -15.05 -15.05
C ARG A 74 -4.02 -14.21 -15.80
N THR A 75 -4.27 -13.94 -17.06
CA THR A 75 -3.44 -13.07 -17.89
C THR A 75 -4.26 -11.86 -18.31
N ARG A 76 -3.58 -10.78 -18.69
CA ARG A 76 -4.23 -9.58 -19.23
C ARG A 76 -5.16 -9.90 -20.40
N ASP A 77 -4.77 -10.83 -21.27
CA ASP A 77 -5.53 -11.13 -22.50
C ASP A 77 -6.77 -12.01 -22.27
N ASN A 78 -6.74 -12.88 -21.26
CA ASN A 78 -7.81 -13.86 -21.05
C ASN A 78 -8.78 -13.47 -19.91
N LEU A 79 -8.26 -12.86 -18.85
CA LEU A 79 -9.00 -12.50 -17.64
C LEU A 79 -8.50 -11.14 -17.13
N PRO A 80 -8.69 -10.04 -17.90
CA PRO A 80 -8.05 -8.75 -17.62
C PRO A 80 -8.36 -8.20 -16.23
N PHE A 81 -9.64 -8.26 -15.82
CA PHE A 81 -10.07 -7.75 -14.52
C PHE A 81 -9.54 -8.59 -13.36
N GLU A 82 -9.60 -9.91 -13.46
CA GLU A 82 -9.05 -10.80 -12.44
C GLU A 82 -7.53 -10.75 -12.39
N TRP A 83 -6.86 -10.57 -13.53
CA TRP A 83 -5.41 -10.36 -13.60
C TRP A 83 -5.04 -9.08 -12.86
N SER A 84 -5.70 -7.96 -13.15
CA SER A 84 -5.43 -6.69 -12.47
C SER A 84 -5.73 -6.74 -10.97
N ALA A 85 -6.83 -7.38 -10.57
CA ALA A 85 -7.15 -7.59 -9.16
C ALA A 85 -6.06 -8.41 -8.46
N THR A 86 -5.59 -9.50 -9.07
CA THR A 86 -4.50 -10.30 -8.51
C THR A 86 -3.19 -9.51 -8.46
N GLN A 87 -2.88 -8.69 -9.47
CA GLN A 87 -1.69 -7.82 -9.48
C GLN A 87 -1.73 -6.79 -8.34
N ASN A 88 -2.88 -6.16 -8.10
CA ASN A 88 -3.05 -5.24 -6.97
C ASN A 88 -2.83 -5.96 -5.63
N ASN A 89 -3.39 -7.17 -5.46
CA ASN A 89 -3.20 -7.95 -4.23
C ASN A 89 -1.74 -8.40 -4.04
N LEU A 90 -1.08 -8.83 -5.13
CA LEU A 90 0.35 -9.13 -5.13
C LEU A 90 1.18 -7.92 -4.69
N GLY A 91 0.88 -6.74 -5.22
CA GLY A 91 1.52 -5.49 -4.82
C GLY A 91 1.37 -5.19 -3.33
N ILE A 92 0.17 -5.40 -2.77
CA ILE A 92 -0.06 -5.18 -1.32
C ILE A 92 0.76 -6.16 -0.48
N ALA A 93 0.76 -7.45 -0.84
CA ALA A 93 1.52 -8.47 -0.10
C ALA A 93 3.03 -8.22 -0.16
N LEU A 94 3.57 -7.92 -1.35
CA LEU A 94 4.98 -7.55 -1.56
C LEU A 94 5.36 -6.32 -0.74
N LYS A 95 4.53 -5.27 -0.78
CA LYS A 95 4.76 -4.04 -0.02
C LYS A 95 4.79 -4.31 1.48
N ASN A 96 3.80 -5.04 2.00
CA ASN A 96 3.73 -5.38 3.43
C ASN A 96 4.90 -6.28 3.86
N GLN A 97 5.35 -7.19 3.01
CA GLN A 97 6.52 -8.04 3.27
C GLN A 97 7.80 -7.20 3.27
N GLY A 98 8.00 -6.36 2.26
CA GLY A 98 9.15 -5.46 2.13
C GLY A 98 9.22 -4.41 3.25
N GLU A 99 8.08 -3.96 3.77
CA GLU A 99 8.02 -3.09 4.96
C GLU A 99 8.55 -3.78 6.23
N ARG A 100 8.32 -5.09 6.37
CA ARG A 100 8.75 -5.88 7.53
C ARG A 100 10.20 -6.34 7.42
N LEU A 101 10.67 -6.56 6.20
CA LEU A 101 12.06 -6.87 5.92
C LEU A 101 12.88 -5.56 5.88
N GLY A 102 14.15 -5.63 6.24
CA GLY A 102 15.07 -4.48 6.16
C GLY A 102 16.02 -4.62 4.97
N GLY A 103 16.93 -3.65 4.83
CA GLY A 103 18.03 -3.73 3.86
C GLY A 103 17.56 -3.83 2.40
N GLN A 104 18.45 -4.39 1.56
CA GLN A 104 18.24 -4.47 0.11
C GLN A 104 17.02 -5.34 -0.26
N GLU A 105 16.82 -6.46 0.43
CA GLU A 105 15.69 -7.36 0.18
C GLU A 105 14.35 -6.63 0.35
N GLY A 106 14.20 -5.83 1.42
CA GLY A 106 13.00 -5.02 1.61
C GLY A 106 12.80 -3.96 0.52
N ILE A 107 13.89 -3.36 0.03
CA ILE A 107 13.86 -2.37 -1.07
C ILE A 107 13.44 -3.04 -2.38
N ASP A 108 13.98 -4.23 -2.69
CA ASP A 108 13.69 -4.98 -3.90
C ASP A 108 12.21 -5.39 -3.94
N LEU A 109 11.68 -5.91 -2.81
CA LEU A 109 10.26 -6.27 -2.69
C LEU A 109 9.33 -5.05 -2.85
N LEU A 110 9.73 -3.88 -2.36
CA LEU A 110 8.99 -2.64 -2.59
C LEU A 110 9.01 -2.24 -4.07
N GLY A 111 10.14 -2.43 -4.76
CA GLY A 111 10.23 -2.23 -6.21
C GLY A 111 9.35 -3.19 -7.00
N GLU A 112 9.27 -4.46 -6.59
CA GLU A 112 8.34 -5.43 -7.18
C GLU A 112 6.88 -5.03 -6.92
N ALA A 113 6.56 -4.52 -5.74
CA ALA A 113 5.21 -4.03 -5.43
C ALA A 113 4.80 -2.86 -6.34
N VAL A 114 5.72 -1.92 -6.58
CA VAL A 114 5.54 -0.80 -7.52
C VAL A 114 5.24 -1.33 -8.93
N ALA A 115 5.98 -2.34 -9.39
CA ALA A 115 5.73 -2.96 -10.70
C ALA A 115 4.36 -3.64 -10.78
N ALA A 116 3.94 -4.36 -9.74
CA ALA A 116 2.65 -5.03 -9.68
C ALA A 116 1.47 -4.02 -9.69
N PHE A 117 1.57 -2.93 -8.93
CA PHE A 117 0.54 -1.87 -8.97
C PHE A 117 0.45 -1.17 -10.33
N ARG A 118 1.60 -0.90 -10.98
CA ARG A 118 1.62 -0.34 -12.33
C ARG A 118 0.94 -1.27 -13.33
N GLN A 119 1.17 -2.58 -13.24
CA GLN A 119 0.48 -3.59 -14.07
C GLN A 119 -1.04 -3.59 -13.81
N ALA A 120 -1.48 -3.54 -12.55
CA ALA A 120 -2.91 -3.46 -12.23
C ALA A 120 -3.59 -2.23 -12.89
N LEU A 121 -2.91 -1.09 -12.88
CA LEU A 121 -3.36 0.16 -13.49
C LEU A 121 -3.41 0.14 -15.03
N GLU A 122 -2.92 -0.91 -15.70
CA GLU A 122 -3.09 -1.08 -17.15
C GLU A 122 -4.52 -1.50 -17.54
N VAL A 123 -5.29 -2.06 -16.60
CA VAL A 123 -6.69 -2.49 -16.80
C VAL A 123 -7.64 -1.66 -15.94
N TYR A 124 -7.26 -1.33 -14.70
CA TYR A 124 -8.02 -0.38 -13.90
C TYR A 124 -7.86 1.00 -14.53
N ALA A 125 -8.82 1.41 -15.36
CA ALA A 125 -8.94 2.76 -15.88
C ALA A 125 -9.86 3.58 -14.98
N ARG A 126 -9.57 4.88 -14.83
CA ARG A 126 -10.36 5.81 -14.01
C ARG A 126 -11.84 5.81 -14.39
N ASP A 127 -12.15 5.72 -15.68
CA ASP A 127 -13.53 5.86 -16.18
C ASP A 127 -14.39 4.61 -15.94
N ASP A 128 -13.77 3.44 -15.84
CA ASP A 128 -14.47 2.16 -15.70
C ASP A 128 -14.59 1.73 -14.22
N LEU A 129 -13.52 1.94 -13.45
CA LEU A 129 -13.40 1.49 -12.05
C LEU A 129 -12.72 2.58 -11.20
N PRO A 130 -13.36 3.75 -11.01
CA PRO A 130 -12.72 4.93 -10.42
C PRO A 130 -12.17 4.67 -9.01
N VAL A 131 -12.92 3.95 -8.17
CA VAL A 131 -12.54 3.66 -6.78
C VAL A 131 -11.37 2.68 -6.73
N ASP A 132 -11.41 1.59 -7.50
CA ASP A 132 -10.31 0.61 -7.54
C ASP A 132 -9.04 1.25 -8.11
N TRP A 133 -9.17 2.04 -9.18
CA TRP A 133 -8.07 2.82 -9.73
C TRP A 133 -7.43 3.74 -8.68
N ALA A 134 -8.24 4.52 -7.97
CA ALA A 134 -7.74 5.43 -6.93
C ALA A 134 -7.11 4.68 -5.75
N MET A 135 -7.65 3.52 -5.37
CA MET A 135 -7.06 2.65 -4.35
C MET A 135 -5.69 2.15 -4.78
N THR A 136 -5.58 1.65 -6.01
CA THR A 136 -4.31 1.19 -6.57
C THR A 136 -3.29 2.31 -6.71
N GLN A 137 -3.71 3.53 -7.09
CA GLN A 137 -2.84 4.72 -7.10
C GLN A 137 -2.32 5.07 -5.69
N ASN A 138 -3.18 5.06 -4.68
CA ASN A 138 -2.76 5.32 -3.29
C ASN A 138 -1.80 4.22 -2.78
N ASN A 139 -2.04 2.97 -3.14
CA ASN A 139 -1.14 1.86 -2.79
C ASN A 139 0.22 1.96 -3.50
N LEU A 140 0.22 2.31 -4.78
CA LEU A 140 1.42 2.62 -5.55
C LEU A 140 2.23 3.75 -4.89
N GLY A 141 1.57 4.85 -4.52
CA GLY A 141 2.21 5.95 -3.80
C GLY A 141 2.83 5.52 -2.47
N THR A 142 2.17 4.61 -1.75
CA THR A 142 2.70 4.09 -0.48
C THR A 142 3.94 3.23 -0.69
N ALA A 143 3.94 2.35 -1.69
CA ALA A 143 5.10 1.52 -2.03
C ALA A 143 6.29 2.38 -2.49
N LEU A 144 6.06 3.34 -3.39
CA LEU A 144 7.08 4.30 -3.86
C LEU A 144 7.67 5.12 -2.71
N LYS A 145 6.81 5.64 -1.81
CA LYS A 145 7.26 6.39 -0.63
C LYS A 145 8.17 5.55 0.26
N ASN A 146 7.75 4.32 0.56
CA ASN A 146 8.51 3.44 1.44
C ASN A 146 9.84 3.00 0.80
N GLN A 147 9.85 2.77 -0.51
CA GLN A 147 11.08 2.49 -1.25
C GLN A 147 12.01 3.70 -1.24
N GLY A 148 11.49 4.89 -1.55
CA GLY A 148 12.26 6.13 -1.63
C GLY A 148 12.90 6.53 -0.31
N VAL A 149 12.19 6.39 0.82
CA VAL A 149 12.74 6.64 2.16
C VAL A 149 13.93 5.73 2.46
N ARG A 150 13.84 4.45 2.08
CA ARG A 150 14.89 3.46 2.36
C ARG A 150 16.10 3.61 1.45
N LEU A 151 15.88 4.01 0.20
CA LEU A 151 16.94 4.25 -0.77
C LEU A 151 17.70 5.54 -0.43
N GLY A 152 16.99 6.60 -0.05
CA GLY A 152 17.56 7.90 0.26
C GLY A 152 18.21 8.59 -0.95
N GLY A 153 18.90 9.70 -0.70
CA GLY A 153 19.58 10.47 -1.75
C GLY A 153 18.63 10.99 -2.83
N GLN A 154 19.19 11.28 -4.02
CA GLN A 154 18.41 11.84 -5.14
C GLN A 154 17.41 10.82 -5.70
N GLU A 155 17.79 9.55 -5.82
CA GLU A 155 16.90 8.48 -6.29
C GLU A 155 15.69 8.32 -5.35
N GLY A 156 15.91 8.39 -4.03
CA GLY A 156 14.84 8.38 -3.05
C GLY A 156 13.89 9.57 -3.16
N ILE A 157 14.43 10.77 -3.42
CA ILE A 157 13.63 11.98 -3.70
C ILE A 157 12.79 11.80 -4.97
N ASP A 158 13.34 11.22 -6.02
CA ASP A 158 12.63 11.02 -7.28
C ASP A 158 11.44 10.04 -7.09
N LEU A 159 11.66 8.93 -6.37
CA LEU A 159 10.60 7.98 -5.99
C LEU A 159 9.52 8.63 -5.11
N LEU A 160 9.91 9.51 -4.18
CA LEU A 160 8.95 10.26 -3.35
C LEU A 160 8.14 11.26 -4.18
N GLY A 161 8.75 11.87 -5.21
CA GLY A 161 8.04 12.71 -6.18
C GLY A 161 6.99 11.91 -6.97
N GLU A 162 7.35 10.71 -7.42
CA GLU A 162 6.40 9.78 -8.05
C GLU A 162 5.27 9.37 -7.07
N ALA A 163 5.59 9.16 -5.80
CA ALA A 163 4.59 8.84 -4.78
C ALA A 163 3.56 9.97 -4.63
N VAL A 164 4.01 11.22 -4.57
CA VAL A 164 3.14 12.40 -4.52
C VAL A 164 2.25 12.47 -5.77
N ALA A 165 2.79 12.21 -6.96
CA ALA A 165 2.00 12.17 -8.19
C ALA A 165 0.91 11.08 -8.16
N ALA A 166 1.20 9.90 -7.61
CA ALA A 166 0.23 8.82 -7.44
C ALA A 166 -0.87 9.18 -6.42
N TYR A 167 -0.52 9.82 -5.30
CA TYR A 167 -1.52 10.32 -4.35
C TYR A 167 -2.43 11.39 -4.98
N TRP A 168 -1.89 12.31 -5.77
CA TRP A 168 -2.70 13.29 -6.49
C TRP A 168 -3.72 12.63 -7.41
N LYS A 169 -3.32 11.59 -8.15
CA LYS A 169 -4.24 10.79 -8.97
C LYS A 169 -5.34 10.16 -8.13
N ALA A 170 -5.02 9.55 -6.99
CA ALA A 170 -6.03 8.98 -6.10
C ALA A 170 -7.03 10.05 -5.61
N LEU A 171 -6.56 11.26 -5.32
CA LEU A 171 -7.38 12.41 -4.89
C LEU A 171 -8.29 12.98 -6.00
N GLU A 172 -8.13 12.56 -7.26
CA GLU A 172 -9.10 12.88 -8.33
C GLU A 172 -10.45 12.15 -8.15
N VAL A 173 -10.47 11.08 -7.35
CA VAL A 173 -11.65 10.28 -7.03
C VAL A 173 -11.96 10.35 -5.54
N TYR A 174 -10.94 10.28 -4.69
CA TYR A 174 -11.09 10.45 -3.25
C TYR A 174 -11.29 11.92 -2.96
N THR A 175 -12.54 12.38 -2.98
CA THR A 175 -12.91 13.75 -2.59
C THR A 175 -13.26 13.78 -1.11
N ARG A 176 -13.17 14.97 -0.51
CA ARG A 176 -13.61 15.17 0.88
C ARG A 176 -15.11 14.88 1.05
N ASP A 177 -15.91 15.19 0.05
CA ASP A 177 -17.38 15.10 0.16
C ASP A 177 -17.88 13.66 -0.04
N ASP A 178 -17.31 12.92 -1.00
CA ASP A 178 -17.79 11.58 -1.35
C ASP A 178 -17.07 10.48 -0.56
N LEU A 179 -15.77 10.66 -0.31
CA LEU A 179 -14.89 9.66 0.31
C LEU A 179 -13.97 10.30 1.37
N PRO A 180 -14.53 10.97 2.41
CA PRO A 180 -13.79 11.81 3.34
C PRO A 180 -12.61 11.09 4.01
N VAL A 181 -12.81 9.84 4.42
CA VAL A 181 -11.79 9.06 5.13
C VAL A 181 -10.64 8.69 4.18
N ALA A 182 -10.96 8.24 2.96
CA ALA A 182 -9.93 7.90 1.97
C ALA A 182 -9.14 9.16 1.58
N TRP A 183 -9.83 10.28 1.33
CA TRP A 183 -9.21 11.57 1.06
C TRP A 183 -8.24 11.98 2.17
N ALA A 184 -8.67 11.93 3.44
CA ALA A 184 -7.85 12.33 4.57
C ALA A 184 -6.62 11.42 4.77
N LEU A 185 -6.79 10.11 4.65
CA LEU A 185 -5.67 9.17 4.75
C LEU A 185 -4.66 9.38 3.61
N THR A 186 -5.13 9.63 2.38
CA THR A 186 -4.25 9.95 1.24
C THR A 186 -3.54 11.28 1.43
N LYS A 187 -4.21 12.31 1.98
CA LYS A 187 -3.60 13.59 2.38
C LYS A 187 -2.49 13.38 3.41
N GLY A 188 -2.74 12.59 4.45
CA GLY A 188 -1.72 12.23 5.45
C GLY A 188 -0.52 11.50 4.84
N ASN A 189 -0.76 10.55 3.94
CA ASN A 189 0.31 9.84 3.21
C ASN A 189 1.17 10.79 2.38
N MET A 190 0.54 11.76 1.70
CA MET A 190 1.23 12.78 0.92
C MET A 190 2.05 13.72 1.82
N GLY A 191 1.54 14.09 2.98
CA GLY A 191 2.27 14.85 4.00
C GLY A 191 3.55 14.15 4.47
N VAL A 192 3.48 12.84 4.74
CA VAL A 192 4.67 12.04 5.10
C VAL A 192 5.67 11.95 3.96
N ALA A 193 5.21 11.87 2.70
CA ALA A 193 6.11 11.87 1.54
C ALA A 193 6.85 13.21 1.41
N PHE A 194 6.16 14.34 1.58
CA PHE A 194 6.78 15.66 1.61
C PHE A 194 7.77 15.83 2.76
N GLU A 195 7.42 15.38 3.97
CA GLU A 195 8.35 15.38 5.11
C GLU A 195 9.62 14.58 4.78
N SER A 196 9.46 13.41 4.18
CA SER A 196 10.59 12.54 3.81
C SER A 196 11.47 13.18 2.74
N MET A 197 10.89 13.88 1.75
CA MET A 197 11.67 14.65 0.78
C MET A 197 12.46 15.76 1.46
N ALA A 198 11.85 16.48 2.42
CA ALA A 198 12.50 17.53 3.17
C ALA A 198 13.70 17.02 3.99
N ASP A 199 13.61 15.81 4.54
CA ASP A 199 14.69 15.18 5.29
C ASP A 199 15.89 14.79 4.40
N LEU A 200 15.68 14.61 3.10
CA LEU A 200 16.70 14.21 2.14
C LEU A 200 17.40 15.38 1.43
N THR A 201 17.03 16.63 1.71
CA THR A 201 17.63 17.81 1.06
C THR A 201 17.76 19.00 2.01
N GLU A 202 18.59 19.98 1.64
CA GLU A 202 18.63 21.28 2.32
C GLU A 202 17.92 22.35 1.49
N ASP A 203 18.18 22.38 0.18
CA ASP A 203 17.78 23.47 -0.72
C ASP A 203 16.26 23.66 -0.82
N ARG A 204 15.50 22.56 -0.74
CA ARG A 204 14.03 22.56 -0.84
C ARG A 204 13.34 22.19 0.47
N ARG A 205 14.09 22.05 1.57
CA ARG A 205 13.59 21.58 2.87
C ARG A 205 12.37 22.37 3.33
N CYS A 206 12.48 23.68 3.43
CA CYS A 206 11.40 24.52 3.96
C CYS A 206 10.15 24.52 3.08
N ARG A 207 10.32 24.46 1.75
CA ARG A 207 9.19 24.32 0.83
C ARG A 207 8.44 23.02 1.10
N TRP A 208 9.15 21.90 1.12
CA TRP A 208 8.54 20.59 1.33
C TRP A 208 7.98 20.41 2.75
N LEU A 209 8.58 21.00 3.79
CA LEU A 209 7.96 21.03 5.12
C LEU A 209 6.66 21.84 5.13
N GLY A 210 6.58 22.95 4.38
CA GLY A 210 5.36 23.72 4.21
C GLY A 210 4.26 22.93 3.49
N ASP A 211 4.62 22.21 2.42
CA ASP A 211 3.71 21.30 1.71
C ASP A 211 3.25 20.17 2.66
N ALA A 212 4.19 19.54 3.40
CA ALA A 212 3.89 18.48 4.36
C ALA A 212 2.89 18.93 5.44
N ARG A 213 3.09 20.13 6.00
CA ARG A 213 2.20 20.73 6.99
C ARG A 213 0.80 20.93 6.41
N THR A 214 0.71 21.46 5.19
CA THR A 214 -0.58 21.72 4.51
C THR A 214 -1.36 20.43 4.34
N GLU A 215 -0.73 19.37 3.85
CA GLU A 215 -1.39 18.08 3.63
C GLU A 215 -1.80 17.40 4.94
N MET A 216 -0.98 17.54 5.99
CA MET A 216 -1.31 16.97 7.31
C MET A 216 -2.47 17.72 7.99
N LEU A 217 -2.51 19.05 7.87
CA LEU A 217 -3.65 19.86 8.34
C LEU A 217 -4.94 19.47 7.61
N ALA A 218 -4.89 19.28 6.29
CA ALA A 218 -6.04 18.83 5.51
C ALA A 218 -6.55 17.46 5.99
N SER A 219 -5.65 16.51 6.27
CA SER A 219 -6.02 15.20 6.85
C SER A 219 -6.79 15.32 8.16
N LEU A 220 -6.37 16.25 9.03
CA LEU A 220 -7.00 16.52 10.34
C LEU A 220 -8.36 17.25 10.25
N GLU A 221 -8.81 17.67 9.06
CA GLU A 221 -10.17 18.19 8.87
C GLU A 221 -11.23 17.08 8.97
N VAL A 222 -10.84 15.82 8.78
CA VAL A 222 -11.73 14.64 8.83
C VAL A 222 -11.35 13.69 9.96
N LEU A 223 -10.05 13.45 10.17
CA LEU A 223 -9.59 12.62 11.28
C LEU A 223 -9.77 13.42 12.57
N THR A 224 -10.55 12.91 13.52
CA THR A 224 -10.83 13.61 14.78
C THR A 224 -10.55 12.72 15.99
N ALA A 225 -10.45 13.32 17.18
CA ALA A 225 -10.28 12.55 18.41
C ALA A 225 -11.48 11.62 18.67
N ASP A 226 -12.69 12.07 18.32
CA ASP A 226 -13.95 11.35 18.56
C ASP A 226 -14.25 10.30 17.48
N ALA A 227 -13.70 10.46 16.28
CA ALA A 227 -13.84 9.52 15.17
C ALA A 227 -12.49 9.29 14.50
N LEU A 228 -12.06 8.01 14.44
CA LEU A 228 -10.75 7.59 13.91
C LEU A 228 -9.57 8.00 14.81
N SER A 229 -9.76 7.93 16.13
CA SER A 229 -8.81 8.36 17.17
C SER A 229 -7.36 7.89 16.94
N GLN A 230 -7.15 6.64 16.51
CA GLN A 230 -5.82 6.11 16.19
C GLN A 230 -5.14 6.91 15.06
N TYR A 231 -5.86 7.13 13.95
CA TYR A 231 -5.34 7.88 12.81
C TYR A 231 -5.15 9.37 13.15
N TYR A 232 -6.07 9.94 13.94
CA TYR A 232 -5.93 11.28 14.47
C TYR A 232 -4.65 11.44 15.29
N SER A 233 -4.41 10.58 16.28
CA SER A 233 -3.20 10.64 17.11
C SER A 233 -1.91 10.52 16.29
N MET A 234 -1.90 9.64 15.29
CA MET A 234 -0.75 9.53 14.36
C MET A 234 -0.55 10.84 13.57
N ALA A 235 -1.61 11.37 12.96
CA ALA A 235 -1.55 12.58 12.16
C ALA A 235 -1.11 13.81 12.97
N THR A 236 -1.64 13.98 14.19
CA THR A 236 -1.21 15.07 15.10
C THR A 236 0.25 14.95 15.49
N GLY A 237 0.73 13.73 15.77
CA GLY A 237 2.14 13.51 16.13
C GLY A 237 3.09 13.85 14.98
N ILE A 238 2.72 13.49 13.75
CA ILE A 238 3.49 13.84 12.55
C ILE A 238 3.44 15.36 12.32
N LEU A 239 2.28 16.00 12.46
CA LEU A 239 2.16 17.46 12.34
C LEU A 239 3.08 18.19 13.33
N SER A 240 3.06 17.81 14.61
CA SER A 240 3.93 18.42 15.61
C SER A 240 5.41 18.26 15.28
N ARG A 241 5.81 17.11 14.73
CA ARG A 241 7.19 16.88 14.26
C ARG A 241 7.55 17.79 13.08
N ILE A 242 6.65 17.94 12.11
CA ILE A 242 6.84 18.85 10.97
C ILE A 242 6.98 20.29 11.45
N GLU A 243 6.11 20.74 12.38
CA GLU A 243 6.15 22.10 12.91
C GLU A 243 7.43 22.38 13.70
N ALA A 244 7.95 21.40 14.45
CA ALA A 244 9.25 21.51 15.10
C ALA A 244 10.38 21.68 14.09
N LYS A 245 10.42 20.87 13.02
CA LYS A 245 11.42 21.00 11.93
C LYS A 245 11.35 22.35 11.23
N ILE A 246 10.14 22.89 11.02
CA ILE A 246 9.96 24.23 10.45
C ILE A 246 10.54 25.28 11.41
N ALA A 247 10.21 25.20 12.69
CA ALA A 247 10.72 26.14 13.69
C ALA A 247 12.26 26.09 13.81
N GLU A 248 12.86 24.91 13.66
CA GLU A 248 14.31 24.72 13.75
C GLU A 248 15.05 25.20 12.49
N HIS A 249 14.53 24.90 11.29
CA HIS A 249 15.30 25.05 10.05
C HIS A 249 14.82 26.18 9.14
N CYS A 250 13.65 26.76 9.39
CA CYS A 250 12.99 27.68 8.46
C CYS A 250 12.64 29.04 9.08
N SER A 251 12.98 29.28 10.34
CA SER A 251 12.62 30.51 11.08
C SER A 251 13.53 31.72 10.83
N ASP A 252 14.65 31.56 10.12
CA ASP A 252 15.66 32.61 9.87
C ASP A 252 15.98 32.83 8.38
N LYS A 253 15.00 32.67 7.47
CA LYS A 253 15.13 33.08 6.06
C LYS A 253 13.92 33.87 5.56
#